data_AF-A0A352GMH9-F1
#
_entry.id   AF-A0A352GMH9-F1
#
_cell.length_a   1.000
_cell.length_b   1.000
_cell.length_c   1.000
_cell.angle_alpha   90.00
_cell.angle_beta   90.00
_cell.angle_gamma   90.00
#
_symmetry.space_group_name_H-M   'P 1'
#
loop_
_entity.id
_entity.type
_entity.pdbx_description
1 polymer ?
#
loop_
_entity_poly.entity_id
_entity_poly.type
_entity_poly.pdbx_seq_one_letter_code
_entity_poly.pdbx_strand_id
1 'polypeptide(L)' 'AKAAREHGILTVGVVTKPFQFEGSHRMRLAEQGLDELAGYVDTLIIIPNQNLFRVANEKTTFADAFKMADDV' A
#
# COMPACT_ATOMS: atom_id res chain seq x y z
N ALA A 1 -6.76 -10.04 8.13
CA ALA A 1 -5.82 -9.69 9.21
C ALA A 1 -6.34 -10.19 10.57
N LYS A 2 -7.42 -9.61 11.12
CA LYS A 2 -7.95 -9.94 12.46
C LYS A 2 -8.12 -11.44 12.73
N ALA A 3 -8.80 -12.17 11.84
CA ALA A 3 -9.03 -13.61 12.01
C ALA A 3 -7.73 -14.42 12.10
N ALA A 4 -6.69 -14.09 11.32
CA ALA A 4 -5.41 -14.79 11.36
C ALA A 4 -4.68 -14.54 12.70
N ARG A 5 -4.69 -13.28 13.17
CA ARG A 5 -4.11 -12.89 14.46
C ARG A 5 -4.83 -13.55 15.64
N GLU A 6 -6.15 -13.65 15.61
CA GLU A 6 -6.96 -14.32 16.64
C GLU A 6 -6.65 -15.83 16.75
N HIS A 7 -6.16 -16.45 15.68
CA HIS A 7 -5.68 -17.83 15.66
C HIS A 7 -4.19 -18.00 15.98
N GLY A 8 -3.50 -16.93 16.40
CA GLY A 8 -2.07 -16.98 16.74
C GLY A 8 -1.15 -17.20 15.52
N ILE A 9 -1.63 -16.92 14.31
CA ILE A 9 -0.86 -17.04 13.08
C ILE A 9 -0.08 -15.74 12.87
N LEU A 10 1.22 -15.85 12.60
CA LEU A 10 2.05 -14.72 12.20
C LEU A 10 1.43 -14.03 10.98
N THR A 11 1.00 -12.79 11.18
CA THR A 11 0.26 -12.02 10.18
C THR A 11 1.10 -10.84 9.73
N VAL A 12 1.54 -10.87 8.47
CA VAL A 12 2.23 -9.76 7.82
C VAL A 12 1.27 -9.10 6.83
N GLY A 13 1.02 -7.81 7.01
CA GLY A 13 0.28 -6.99 6.04
C GLY A 13 1.25 -6.31 5.08
N VAL A 14 1.01 -6.44 3.78
CA VAL A 14 1.73 -5.68 2.74
C VAL A 14 0.70 -4.83 2.01
N VAL A 15 0.92 -3.52 2.00
CA VAL A 15 -0.06 -2.54 1.52
C VAL A 15 0.61 -1.38 0.80
N THR A 16 -0.04 -0.87 -0.24
CA THR A 16 0.44 0.27 -1.01
C THR A 16 -0.26 1.57 -0.60
N LYS A 17 0.48 2.67 -0.46
CA LYS A 17 -0.12 4.02 -0.38
C LYS A 17 -0.40 4.56 -1.78
N PRO A 18 -1.56 5.19 -2.02
CA PRO A 18 -1.92 5.73 -3.31
C PRO A 18 -0.93 6.82 -3.74
N PHE A 19 -0.85 7.08 -5.04
CA PHE A 19 -0.07 8.20 -5.55
C PHE A 19 -0.69 9.53 -5.13
N GLN A 20 0.14 10.57 -5.00
CA GLN A 20 -0.35 11.92 -4.67
C GLN A 20 -1.36 12.46 -5.70
N PHE A 21 -1.19 12.08 -6.98
CA PHE A 21 -2.06 12.50 -8.07
C PHE A 21 -3.46 11.87 -8.02
N GLU A 22 -3.65 10.77 -7.28
CA GLU A 22 -4.96 10.13 -7.13
C GLU A 22 -5.91 10.93 -6.22
N GLY A 23 -5.38 11.97 -5.56
CA GLY A 23 -6.15 12.94 -4.80
C GLY A 23 -6.04 12.77 -3.29
N SER A 24 -6.17 13.89 -2.58
CA SER A 24 -6.03 13.98 -1.12
C SER A 24 -7.06 13.14 -0.36
N HIS A 25 -8.25 12.93 -0.94
CA HIS A 25 -9.28 12.08 -0.35
C HIS A 25 -8.84 10.61 -0.24
N ARG A 26 -8.25 10.05 -1.32
CA ARG A 26 -7.72 8.68 -1.33
C ARG A 26 -6.58 8.52 -0.35
N MET A 27 -5.67 9.49 -0.27
CA MET A 27 -4.59 9.47 0.72
C MET A 27 -5.13 9.41 2.15
N ARG A 28 -6.14 10.24 2.47
CA ARG A 28 -6.75 10.24 3.81
C ARG A 28 -7.38 8.89 4.17
N LEU A 29 -8.10 8.27 3.23
CA LEU A 29 -8.68 6.94 3.43
C LEU A 29 -7.60 5.88 3.62
N ALA A 30 -6.49 5.97 2.88
CA ALA A 30 -5.37 5.04 3.01
C ALA A 30 -4.72 5.15 4.40
N GLU A 31 -4.45 6.36 4.91
CA GLU A 31 -3.91 6.54 6.27
C GLU A 31 -4.85 5.96 7.34
N GLN A 32 -6.16 6.21 7.23
CA GLN A 32 -7.15 5.65 8.15
C GLN A 32 -7.17 4.11 8.13
N GLY A 33 -7.11 3.51 6.93
CA GLY A 33 -7.07 2.06 6.79
C GLY A 33 -5.76 1.45 7.33
N LEU A 34 -4.64 2.17 7.23
CA LEU A 34 -3.36 1.74 7.79
C LEU A 34 -3.37 1.74 9.31
N ASP A 35 -3.90 2.81 9.92
CA ASP A 35 -4.03 2.92 11.36
C ASP A 35 -4.90 1.78 11.93
N GLU A 36 -6.00 1.45 11.24
CA GLU A 36 -6.84 0.32 11.61
C GLU A 36 -6.12 -1.02 11.43
N LEU A 37 -5.47 -1.24 10.28
CA LEU A 37 -4.81 -2.51 9.95
C LEU A 37 -3.62 -2.81 10.87
N ALA A 38 -2.88 -1.79 11.32
CA ALA A 38 -1.79 -1.93 12.27
C ALA A 38 -2.24 -2.61 13.58
N GLY A 39 -3.50 -2.42 13.99
CA GLY A 39 -4.08 -3.11 15.14
C GLY A 39 -4.32 -4.62 14.94
N TYR A 40 -4.20 -5.12 13.71
CA TYR A 40 -4.57 -6.50 13.36
C TYR A 40 -3.44 -7.34 12.74
N VAL A 41 -2.23 -6.81 12.63
CA VAL A 41 -1.06 -7.51 12.07
C VAL A 41 0.13 -7.46 13.03
N ASP A 42 1.06 -8.40 12.90
CA ASP A 42 2.33 -8.40 13.65
C ASP A 42 3.36 -7.49 12.99
N THR A 43 3.31 -7.38 11.66
CA THR A 43 4.17 -6.50 10.88
C THR A 43 3.36 -5.91 9.74
N LEU A 44 3.49 -4.59 9.53
CA LEU A 44 2.87 -3.87 8.43
C LEU A 44 3.96 -3.27 7.53
N ILE A 45 4.08 -3.76 6.31
CA ILE A 45 4.98 -3.26 5.28
C ILE A 45 4.19 -2.31 4.40
N ILE A 46 4.62 -1.05 4.36
CA ILE A 46 3.97 0.00 3.59
C ILE A 46 4.85 0.34 2.40
N ILE A 47 4.29 0.18 1.20
CA ILE A 47 4.94 0.50 -0.07
C ILE A 47 4.36 1.82 -0.57
N PRO A 48 5.10 2.94 -0.54
CA PRO A 48 4.61 4.19 -1.09
C PRO A 48 4.69 4.14 -2.62
N ASN A 49 3.54 4.18 -3.32
CA ASN A 49 3.53 4.13 -4.79
C ASN A 49 4.33 5.27 -5.42
N GLN A 50 4.51 6.39 -4.72
CA GLN A 50 5.39 7.48 -5.16
C GLN A 50 6.83 7.04 -5.49
N ASN A 51 7.33 5.98 -4.83
CA ASN A 51 8.65 5.43 -5.12
C ASN A 51 8.70 4.61 -6.41
N LEU A 52 7.56 4.10 -6.90
CA LEU A 52 7.48 3.38 -8.19
C LEU A 52 7.85 4.31 -9.34
N PHE A 53 7.51 5.60 -9.28
CA PHE A 53 7.94 6.60 -10.27
C PHE A 53 9.45 6.86 -10.29
N ARG A 54 10.17 6.56 -9.21
CA ARG A 54 11.64 6.67 -9.22
C ARG A 54 12.30 5.48 -9.91
N VAL A 55 11.60 4.35 -9.96
CA VAL A 55 12.05 3.12 -10.63
C VAL A 55 11.57 3.09 -12.09
N ALA A 56 10.42 3.68 -12.34
CA ALA A 56 9.83 3.91 -13.65
C ALA A 56 10.49 5.12 -14.34
N ASN A 57 11.30 4.88 -15.37
CA ASN A 57 11.93 5.93 -16.18
C ASN A 57 10.88 6.94 -16.73
N GLU A 58 11.31 8.14 -17.15
CA GLU A 58 10.44 9.22 -17.71
C GLU A 58 9.50 8.82 -18.86
N LYS A 59 9.69 7.63 -19.45
CA LYS A 59 8.86 7.05 -20.51
C LYS A 59 7.67 6.23 -20.00
N THR A 60 7.55 6.03 -18.69
CA THR A 60 6.54 5.15 -18.10
C THR A 60 5.20 5.87 -18.07
N THR A 61 4.19 5.32 -18.75
CA THR A 61 2.85 5.92 -18.77
C THR A 61 2.15 5.70 -17.44
N PHE A 62 1.11 6.50 -17.14
CA PHE A 62 0.29 6.29 -15.95
C PHE A 62 -0.28 4.86 -15.86
N ALA A 63 -0.63 4.26 -17.00
CA ALA A 63 -1.13 2.88 -17.06
C ALA A 63 -0.07 1.86 -16.66
N ASP A 64 1.20 2.10 -17.03
CA ASP A 64 2.31 1.22 -16.66
C ASP A 64 2.67 1.38 -15.18
N ALA A 65 2.56 2.59 -14.62
CA ALA A 65 2.79 2.83 -13.19
C ALA A 65 1.77 2.09 -12.30
N PHE A 66 0.51 1.98 -12.73
CA PHE A 66 -0.48 1.15 -12.03
C PHE A 66 -0.16 -0.34 -12.11
N LYS A 67 0.24 -0.86 -13.28
CA LYS A 67 0.69 -2.26 -13.40
C LYS A 67 1.90 -2.56 -12.53
N MET A 68 2.85 -1.63 -12.45
CA MET A 68 4.01 -1.78 -11.57
C MET A 68 3.64 -1.80 -10.09
N ALA A 69 2.52 -1.19 -9.68
CA ALA A 69 2.02 -1.29 -8.31
C ALA A 69 1.34 -2.64 -8.02
N ASP A 70 0.73 -3.25 -9.04
CA ASP A 70 0.10 -4.58 -8.94
C ASP A 70 1.12 -5.73 -8.91
N ASP A 71 2.32 -5.52 -9.47
CA ASP A 71 3.40 -6.51 -9.50
C ASP A 71 4.25 -6.56 -8.21
N VAL A 72 3.98 -5.70 -7.20
CA VAL A 72 4.72 -5.64 -5.91
C VAL A 72 3.99 -6.34 -4.77
#